data_AF-A0A1W9QUY3-F1
#
_entry.id   AF-A0A1W9QUY3-F1
#
_cell.length_a   1.000
_cell.length_b   1.000
_cell.length_c   1.000
_cell.angle_alpha   90.00
_cell.angle_beta   90.00
_cell.angle_gamma   90.00
#
_symmetry.space_group_name_H-M   'P 1'
#
loop_
_entity.id
_entity.type
_entity.pdbx_description
1 polymer ?
#
loop_
_entity_poly.entity_id
_entity_poly.type
_entity_poly.pdbx_seq_one_letter_code
_entity_poly.pdbx_strand_id
1 'polypeptide(L)'
;MNEIICPNCHKAFKVDKAGYADILKQVRDHQFDEELAKRLELAEKEKENAVKLAEANVKNALQEELAAKDTLLAELRAKNDAQLAKELAAKEMELSEMKAKISHAETQKRLEISEATKKIEQERDTLRHELQIKETEKELLEKSIQERFRTQLVVKDETIKMKDDEIDRLKNFKQKLST
;
A
#
# COMPACT_ATOMS: atom_id res chain seq x y z
N MET A 1 93.62 65.94 11.34
CA MET A 1 93.17 65.07 12.45
C MET A 1 92.22 65.91 13.26
N ASN A 2 90.96 65.52 13.35
CA ASN A 2 89.96 66.27 14.11
C ASN A 2 89.88 65.64 15.51
N GLU A 3 90.08 66.44 16.57
CA GLU A 3 89.92 66.00 17.95
C GLU A 3 88.45 66.10 18.35
N ILE A 4 87.87 65.00 18.82
CA ILE A 4 86.48 64.93 19.26
C ILE A 4 86.49 64.76 20.78
N ILE A 5 85.68 65.56 21.48
CA ILE A 5 85.56 65.54 22.94
C ILE A 5 84.28 64.76 23.28
N CYS A 6 84.39 63.70 24.08
CA CYS A 6 83.20 62.95 24.50
C CYS A 6 82.35 63.79 25.44
N PRO A 7 81.06 64.02 25.15
CA PRO A 7 80.17 64.81 25.99
C PRO A 7 79.86 64.15 27.36
N ASN A 8 80.12 62.84 27.53
CA ASN A 8 79.84 62.11 28.77
C ASN A 8 81.01 62.13 29.77
N CYS A 9 82.26 62.11 29.30
CA CYS A 9 83.43 62.06 30.19
C CYS A 9 84.52 63.12 29.90
N HIS A 10 84.26 64.02 28.95
CA HIS A 10 85.07 65.20 28.60
C HIS A 10 86.55 64.94 28.23
N LYS A 11 86.93 63.68 28.02
CA LYS A 11 88.27 63.33 27.51
C LYS A 11 88.33 63.52 26.00
N ALA A 12 89.40 64.15 25.52
CA ALA A 12 89.68 64.34 24.09
C ALA A 12 90.34 63.10 23.50
N PHE A 13 89.79 62.56 22.41
CA PHE A 13 90.38 61.46 21.65
C PHE A 13 90.57 61.84 20.19
N LYS A 14 91.63 61.30 19.60
CA LYS A 14 92.00 61.50 18.19
C LYS A 14 91.46 60.35 17.38
N VAL A 15 90.54 60.63 16.47
CA VAL A 15 90.04 59.65 15.50
C VAL A 15 90.83 59.83 14.20
N ASP A 16 91.45 58.76 13.74
CA ASP A 16 92.13 58.72 12.45
C ASP A 16 91.12 58.57 11.30
N LYS A 17 91.54 58.86 10.07
CA LYS A 17 90.63 58.76 8.90
C LYS A 17 90.09 57.33 8.70
N ALA A 18 90.82 56.31 9.16
CA ALA A 18 90.41 54.91 9.09
C ALA A 18 89.29 54.60 10.10
N GLY A 19 89.46 54.95 11.38
CA GLY A 19 88.46 54.72 12.42
C GLY A 19 87.15 55.51 12.20
N TYR A 20 87.21 56.70 11.60
CA TYR A 20 85.98 57.41 11.20
C TYR A 20 85.23 56.71 10.06
N ALA A 21 85.95 56.14 9.09
CA ALA A 21 85.36 55.36 8.01
C ALA A 21 84.72 54.06 8.52
N ASP A 22 85.34 53.40 9.50
CA ASP A 22 84.81 52.19 10.13
C ASP A 22 83.54 52.46 10.93
N ILE A 23 83.48 53.55 11.71
CA ILE A 23 82.26 53.95 12.44
C ILE A 23 81.13 54.31 11.46
N LEU A 24 81.42 55.06 10.39
CA LEU A 24 80.44 55.37 9.35
C LEU A 24 79.91 54.12 8.66
N LYS A 25 80.79 53.15 8.40
CA LYS A 25 80.42 51.87 7.81
C LYS A 25 79.53 51.07 8.76
N GLN A 26 79.88 50.98 10.04
CA GLN A 26 79.09 50.29 11.06
C GLN A 26 77.67 50.89 11.22
N VAL A 27 77.55 52.23 11.19
CA VAL A 27 76.23 52.90 11.26
C VAL A 27 75.41 52.62 10.00
N ARG A 28 76.03 52.63 8.80
CA ARG A 28 75.34 52.28 7.55
C ARG A 28 74.91 50.83 7.52
N ASP A 29 75.78 49.91 7.91
CA ASP A 29 75.48 48.48 7.93
C ASP A 29 74.32 48.20 8.90
N HIS A 30 74.32 48.81 10.10
CA HIS A 30 73.21 48.67 11.05
C HIS A 30 71.88 49.27 10.53
N GLN A 31 71.91 50.46 9.94
CA GLN A 31 70.71 51.07 9.34
C GLN A 31 70.19 50.26 8.16
N PHE A 32 71.09 49.67 7.37
CA PHE A 32 70.74 48.79 6.27
C PHE A 32 70.10 47.49 6.77
N ASP A 33 70.66 46.85 7.79
CA ASP A 33 70.10 45.64 8.41
C ASP A 33 68.71 45.90 9.01
N GLU A 34 68.51 47.04 9.68
CA GLU A 34 67.18 47.46 10.17
C GLU A 34 66.17 47.65 9.03
N GLU A 35 66.57 48.30 7.94
CA GLU A 35 65.69 48.52 6.79
C GLU A 35 65.37 47.19 6.08
N LEU A 36 66.37 46.30 5.98
CA LEU A 36 66.21 44.97 5.40
C LEU A 36 65.25 44.11 6.23
N ALA A 37 65.40 44.14 7.57
CA ALA A 37 64.49 43.44 8.48
C ALA A 37 63.05 43.98 8.37
N LYS A 38 62.86 45.31 8.31
CA LYS A 38 61.54 45.92 8.09
C LYS A 38 60.92 45.49 6.76
N ARG A 39 61.70 45.44 5.68
CA ARG A 39 61.21 44.98 4.37
C ARG A 39 60.85 43.50 4.37
N LEU A 40 61.64 42.65 5.02
CA LEU A 40 61.34 41.22 5.16
C LEU A 40 60.05 41.01 5.96
N GLU A 41 59.87 41.74 7.07
CA GLU A 41 58.65 41.66 7.89
C GLU A 41 57.40 42.11 7.10
N LEU A 42 57.52 43.18 6.31
CA LEU A 42 56.45 43.63 5.42
C LEU A 42 56.13 42.57 4.35
N ALA A 43 57.14 41.99 3.72
CA ALA A 43 56.97 40.95 2.71
C ALA A 43 56.33 39.68 3.30
N GLU A 44 56.70 39.29 4.52
CA GLU A 44 56.06 38.18 5.25
C GLU A 44 54.59 38.47 5.54
N LYS A 45 54.27 39.67 6.03
CA LYS A 45 52.89 40.11 6.28
C LYS A 45 52.04 40.15 5.00
N GLU A 46 52.60 40.66 3.90
CA GLU A 46 51.94 40.67 2.59
C GLU A 46 51.66 39.25 2.10
N LYS A 47 52.64 38.34 2.23
CA LYS A 47 52.48 36.94 1.85
C LYS A 47 51.40 36.25 2.70
N GLU A 48 51.40 36.45 4.02
CA GLU A 48 50.36 35.91 4.90
C GLU A 48 48.97 36.43 4.54
N ASN A 49 48.85 37.72 4.25
CA ASN A 49 47.58 38.31 3.83
C ASN A 49 47.11 37.78 2.48
N ALA A 50 48.03 37.60 1.52
CA ALA A 50 47.71 37.00 0.22
C ALA A 50 47.20 35.56 0.37
N VAL A 51 47.80 34.77 1.26
CA VAL A 51 47.34 33.41 1.57
C VAL A 51 45.95 33.44 2.22
N LYS A 52 45.72 34.30 3.22
CA LYS A 52 44.40 34.44 3.87
C LYS A 52 43.31 34.86 2.88
N LEU A 53 43.62 35.76 1.94
CA LEU A 53 42.71 36.16 0.87
C LEU A 53 42.41 35.00 -0.08
N ALA A 54 43.42 34.23 -0.47
CA ALA A 54 43.23 33.06 -1.31
C ALA A 54 42.35 32.00 -0.60
N GLU A 55 42.60 31.73 0.68
CA GLU A 55 41.76 30.83 1.48
C GLU A 55 40.31 31.31 1.59
N ALA A 56 40.11 32.60 1.81
CA ALA A 56 38.77 33.19 1.87
C ALA A 56 38.03 33.06 0.54
N ASN A 57 38.70 33.33 -0.58
CA ASN A 57 38.13 33.20 -1.91
C ASN A 57 37.75 31.74 -2.23
N VAL A 58 38.59 30.78 -1.85
CA VAL A 58 38.29 29.35 -2.02
C VAL A 58 37.10 28.94 -1.14
N LYS A 59 37.04 29.39 0.11
CA LYS A 59 35.90 29.11 1.00
C LYS A 59 34.59 29.68 0.45
N ASN A 60 34.60 30.90 -0.08
CA ASN A 60 33.42 31.51 -0.68
C ASN A 60 32.96 30.74 -1.92
N ALA A 61 33.88 30.39 -2.83
CA ALA A 61 33.56 29.58 -4.00
C ALA A 61 32.96 28.22 -3.63
N LEU A 62 33.53 27.55 -2.61
CA LEU A 62 32.99 26.29 -2.10
C LEU A 62 31.60 26.47 -1.46
N GLN A 63 31.37 27.56 -0.73
CA GLN A 63 30.06 27.87 -0.17
C GLN A 63 29.01 28.11 -1.26
N GLU A 64 29.36 28.81 -2.33
CA GLU A 64 28.48 29.01 -3.49
C GLU A 64 28.15 27.69 -4.18
N GLU A 65 29.13 26.82 -4.41
CA GLU A 65 28.90 25.49 -5.00
C GLU A 65 28.04 24.60 -4.10
N LEU A 66 28.26 24.64 -2.78
CA LEU A 66 27.45 23.90 -1.82
C LEU A 66 26.01 24.40 -1.81
N ALA A 67 25.81 25.72 -1.77
CA ALA A 67 24.48 26.32 -1.85
C ALA A 67 23.75 25.92 -3.14
N ALA A 68 24.45 25.95 -4.29
CA ALA A 68 23.87 25.53 -5.57
C ALA A 68 23.50 24.03 -5.58
N LYS A 69 24.33 23.17 -4.98
CA LYS A 69 24.02 21.73 -4.83
C LYS A 69 22.85 21.50 -3.89
N ASP A 70 22.77 22.23 -2.78
CA ASP A 70 21.67 22.12 -1.83
C ASP A 70 20.35 22.54 -2.46
N THR A 71 20.33 23.60 -3.28
CA THR A 71 19.14 23.99 -4.05
C THR A 71 18.73 22.93 -5.05
N LEU A 72 19.68 22.34 -5.79
CA LEU A 72 19.39 21.27 -6.74
C LEU A 72 18.87 20.01 -6.04
N LEU A 73 19.44 19.65 -4.89
CA LEU A 73 18.97 18.52 -4.08
C LEU A 73 17.55 18.75 -3.56
N ALA A 74 17.24 19.97 -3.10
CA ALA A 74 15.89 20.33 -2.67
C ALA A 74 14.88 20.24 -3.82
N GLU A 75 15.23 20.75 -5.00
CA GLU A 75 14.38 20.65 -6.20
C GLU A 75 14.17 19.21 -6.66
N LEU A 76 15.23 18.40 -6.67
CA LEU A 76 15.14 16.99 -7.06
C LEU A 76 14.28 16.19 -6.09
N ARG A 77 14.42 16.43 -4.77
CA ARG A 77 13.56 15.82 -3.75
C ARG A 77 12.10 16.22 -3.96
N ALA A 78 11.83 17.51 -4.11
CA ALA A 78 10.46 17.99 -4.34
C ALA A 78 9.83 17.40 -5.61
N LYS A 79 10.59 17.29 -6.70
CA LYS A 79 10.12 16.65 -7.95
C LYS A 79 9.84 15.16 -7.75
N ASN A 80 10.73 14.45 -7.06
CA ASN A 80 10.58 13.02 -6.80
C ASN A 80 9.37 12.76 -5.89
N ASP A 81 9.23 13.52 -4.80
CA ASP A 81 8.09 13.42 -3.89
C ASP A 81 6.77 13.70 -4.62
N ALA A 82 6.74 14.69 -5.50
CA ALA A 82 5.57 14.98 -6.33
C ALA A 82 5.25 13.88 -7.35
N GLN A 83 6.27 13.23 -7.94
CA GLN A 83 6.09 12.09 -8.82
C GLN A 83 5.56 10.87 -8.07
N LEU A 84 6.18 10.54 -6.93
CA LEU A 84 5.74 9.45 -6.06
C LEU A 84 4.31 9.65 -5.58
N ALA A 85 3.94 10.86 -5.17
CA ALA A 85 2.57 11.17 -4.75
C ALA A 85 1.56 10.98 -5.91
N LYS A 86 1.92 11.38 -7.14
CA LYS A 86 1.08 11.17 -8.33
C LYS A 86 0.92 9.70 -8.67
N GLU A 87 2.00 8.92 -8.64
CA GLU A 87 1.98 7.49 -8.91
C GLU A 87 1.17 6.73 -7.86
N LEU A 88 1.34 7.07 -6.58
CA LEU A 88 0.55 6.51 -5.49
C LEU A 88 -0.93 6.83 -5.65
N ALA A 89 -1.29 8.07 -5.93
CA ALA A 89 -2.68 8.46 -6.17
C ALA A 89 -3.29 7.71 -7.37
N ALA A 90 -2.54 7.56 -8.47
CA ALA A 90 -3.00 6.79 -9.62
C ALA A 90 -3.22 5.31 -9.26
N LYS A 91 -2.30 4.70 -8.51
CA LYS A 91 -2.43 3.31 -8.04
C LYS A 91 -3.58 3.12 -7.07
N GLU A 92 -3.83 4.07 -6.18
CA GLU A 92 -4.97 4.04 -5.27
C GLU A 92 -6.30 4.12 -6.02
N MET A 93 -6.39 4.98 -7.05
CA MET A 93 -7.57 5.02 -7.93
C MET A 93 -7.76 3.68 -8.66
N GLU A 94 -6.73 3.14 -9.30
CA GLU A 94 -6.79 1.83 -9.97
C GLU A 94 -7.24 0.72 -9.01
N LEU A 95 -6.70 0.69 -7.78
CA LEU A 95 -7.09 -0.27 -6.75
C LEU A 95 -8.55 -0.10 -6.34
N SER A 96 -9.02 1.14 -6.19
CA SER A 96 -10.42 1.43 -5.85
C SER A 96 -11.38 0.97 -6.96
N GLU A 97 -11.04 1.23 -8.21
CA GLU A 97 -11.82 0.79 -9.38
C GLU A 97 -11.85 -0.74 -9.49
N MET A 98 -10.71 -1.40 -9.30
CA MET A 98 -10.64 -2.86 -9.34
C MET A 98 -11.44 -3.48 -8.19
N LYS A 99 -11.37 -2.93 -6.98
CA LYS A 99 -12.21 -3.37 -5.85
C LYS A 99 -13.69 -3.20 -6.14
N ALA A 100 -14.10 -2.08 -6.75
CA ALA A 100 -15.49 -1.85 -7.13
C ALA A 100 -15.96 -2.83 -8.22
N LYS A 101 -15.10 -3.15 -9.21
CA LYS A 101 -15.41 -4.17 -10.23
C LYS A 101 -15.55 -5.56 -9.62
N ILE A 102 -14.67 -5.93 -8.70
CA ILE A 102 -14.73 -7.23 -8.00
C ILE A 102 -16.01 -7.31 -7.16
N SER A 103 -16.32 -6.30 -6.34
CA SER A 103 -17.53 -6.32 -5.53
C SER A 103 -18.79 -6.36 -6.39
N HIS A 104 -18.83 -5.63 -7.50
CA HIS A 104 -19.93 -5.69 -8.44
C HIS A 104 -20.09 -7.10 -9.04
N ALA A 105 -19.00 -7.70 -9.54
CA ALA A 105 -19.02 -9.06 -10.09
C ALA A 105 -19.45 -10.10 -9.04
N GLU A 106 -19.00 -9.98 -7.79
CA GLU A 106 -19.42 -10.85 -6.69
C GLU A 106 -20.92 -10.70 -6.39
N THR A 107 -21.43 -9.46 -6.33
CA THR A 107 -22.86 -9.21 -6.11
C THR A 107 -23.71 -9.76 -7.26
N GLN A 108 -23.29 -9.58 -8.50
CA GLN A 108 -23.98 -10.09 -9.67
C GLN A 108 -24.00 -11.63 -9.68
N LYS A 109 -22.86 -12.26 -9.38
CA LYS A 109 -22.79 -13.72 -9.26
C LYS A 109 -23.69 -14.26 -8.15
N ARG A 110 -23.74 -13.58 -6.99
CA ARG A 110 -24.66 -13.97 -5.90
C ARG A 110 -26.13 -13.84 -6.33
N LEU A 111 -26.46 -12.80 -7.09
CA LEU A 111 -27.81 -12.58 -7.62
C LEU A 111 -28.18 -13.67 -8.63
N GLU A 112 -27.31 -13.97 -9.60
CA GLU A 112 -27.50 -15.04 -10.59
C GLU A 112 -27.69 -16.41 -9.91
N ILE A 113 -26.86 -16.73 -8.91
CA ILE A 113 -27.02 -17.96 -8.13
C ILE A 113 -28.36 -17.97 -7.40
N SER A 114 -28.72 -16.86 -6.73
CA SER A 114 -29.98 -16.78 -5.98
C SER A 114 -31.21 -16.90 -6.89
N GLU A 115 -31.16 -16.34 -8.10
CA GLU A 115 -32.23 -16.44 -9.08
C GLU A 115 -32.34 -17.87 -9.63
N ALA A 116 -31.21 -18.51 -9.93
CA ALA A 116 -31.17 -19.90 -10.37
C ALA A 116 -31.70 -20.85 -9.29
N THR A 117 -31.28 -20.69 -8.03
CA THR A 117 -31.78 -21.52 -6.93
C THR A 117 -33.27 -21.29 -6.69
N LYS A 118 -33.75 -20.05 -6.78
CA LYS A 118 -35.18 -19.73 -6.63
C LYS A 118 -36.03 -20.40 -7.71
N LYS A 119 -35.57 -20.40 -8.98
CA LYS A 119 -36.26 -21.11 -10.06
C LYS A 119 -36.34 -22.61 -9.79
N ILE A 120 -35.22 -23.22 -9.39
CA ILE A 120 -35.17 -24.65 -9.03
C ILE A 120 -36.09 -24.96 -7.83
N GLU A 121 -36.12 -24.10 -6.82
CA GLU A 121 -37.00 -24.25 -5.66
C GLU A 121 -38.48 -24.21 -6.06
N GLN A 122 -38.86 -23.28 -6.95
CA GLN A 122 -40.23 -23.19 -7.46
C GLN A 122 -40.63 -24.43 -8.28
N GLU A 123 -39.75 -24.89 -9.17
CA GLU A 123 -39.98 -26.11 -9.95
C GLU A 123 -40.11 -27.33 -9.03
N ARG A 124 -39.22 -27.47 -8.03
CA ARG A 124 -39.28 -28.53 -7.02
C ARG A 124 -40.60 -28.50 -6.26
N ASP A 125 -41.03 -27.34 -5.79
CA ASP A 125 -42.23 -27.20 -4.99
C ASP A 125 -43.49 -27.49 -5.80
N THR A 126 -43.50 -27.08 -7.09
CA THR A 126 -44.58 -27.40 -8.03
C THR A 126 -44.66 -28.90 -8.28
N LEU A 127 -43.53 -29.55 -8.63
CA LEU A 127 -43.46 -30.99 -8.84
C LEU A 127 -43.84 -31.79 -7.59
N ARG A 128 -43.41 -31.34 -6.41
CA ARG A 128 -43.78 -31.96 -5.14
C ARG A 128 -45.29 -31.89 -4.91
N HIS A 129 -45.90 -30.75 -5.20
CA HIS A 129 -47.34 -30.57 -5.06
C HIS A 129 -48.12 -31.44 -6.06
N GLU A 130 -47.70 -31.48 -7.32
CA GLU A 130 -48.30 -32.34 -8.35
C GLU A 130 -48.19 -33.82 -7.99
N LEU A 131 -47.05 -34.25 -7.46
CA LEU A 131 -46.84 -35.63 -6.99
C LEU A 131 -47.81 -35.97 -5.85
N GLN A 132 -47.93 -35.09 -4.85
CA GLN A 132 -48.87 -35.29 -3.74
C GLN A 132 -50.33 -35.37 -4.23
N ILE A 133 -50.73 -34.52 -5.18
CA ILE A 133 -52.06 -34.60 -5.79
C ILE A 133 -52.24 -35.97 -6.45
N LYS A 134 -51.28 -36.42 -7.27
CA LYS A 134 -51.37 -37.72 -7.95
C LYS A 134 -51.40 -38.90 -6.99
N GLU A 135 -50.64 -38.85 -5.90
CA GLU A 135 -50.69 -39.86 -4.84
C GLU A 135 -52.07 -39.92 -4.18
N THR A 136 -52.62 -38.76 -3.80
CA THR A 136 -53.96 -38.70 -3.19
C THR A 136 -55.08 -39.12 -4.15
N GLU A 137 -55.02 -38.73 -5.42
CA GLU A 137 -55.94 -39.21 -6.47
C GLU A 137 -55.87 -40.74 -6.62
N LYS A 138 -54.66 -41.30 -6.64
CA LYS A 138 -54.46 -42.74 -6.72
C LYS A 138 -55.03 -43.46 -5.51
N GLU A 139 -54.77 -42.97 -4.29
CA GLU A 139 -55.35 -43.54 -3.07
C GLU A 139 -56.88 -43.50 -3.07
N LEU A 140 -57.48 -42.40 -3.54
CA LEU A 140 -58.93 -42.28 -3.65
C LEU A 140 -59.51 -43.23 -4.69
N LEU A 141 -58.84 -43.40 -5.84
CA LEU A 141 -59.23 -44.38 -6.85
C LEU A 141 -59.13 -45.81 -6.32
N GLU A 142 -58.04 -46.16 -5.65
CA GLU A 142 -57.87 -47.47 -5.01
C GLU A 142 -58.99 -47.74 -4.00
N LYS A 143 -59.28 -46.78 -3.11
CA LYS A 143 -60.39 -46.89 -2.14
C LYS A 143 -61.75 -47.02 -2.83
N SER A 144 -62.03 -46.22 -3.87
CA SER A 144 -63.29 -46.29 -4.62
C SER A 144 -63.46 -47.63 -5.32
N ILE A 145 -62.40 -48.17 -5.92
CA ILE A 145 -62.39 -49.49 -6.54
C ILE A 145 -62.63 -50.58 -5.49
N GLN A 146 -61.92 -50.53 -4.37
CA GLN A 146 -62.12 -51.48 -3.26
C GLN A 146 -63.56 -51.43 -2.72
N GLU A 147 -64.13 -50.24 -2.55
CA GLU A 147 -65.49 -50.05 -2.09
C GLU A 147 -66.51 -50.61 -3.08
N ARG A 148 -66.36 -50.31 -4.39
CA ARG A 148 -67.20 -50.90 -5.45
C ARG A 148 -67.14 -52.42 -5.47
N PHE A 149 -65.95 -53.00 -5.37
CA PHE A 149 -65.80 -54.46 -5.30
C PHE A 149 -66.45 -55.03 -4.05
N ARG A 150 -66.28 -54.38 -2.89
CA ARG A 150 -66.92 -54.79 -1.63
C ARG A 150 -68.44 -54.76 -1.75
N THR A 151 -69.02 -53.70 -2.31
CA THR A 151 -70.48 -53.62 -2.54
C THR A 151 -70.96 -54.71 -3.48
N GLN A 152 -70.24 -54.98 -4.58
CA GLN A 152 -70.60 -56.07 -5.50
C GLN A 152 -70.52 -57.45 -4.84
N LEU A 153 -69.54 -57.68 -3.97
CA LEU A 153 -69.45 -58.93 -3.20
C LEU A 153 -70.63 -59.07 -2.23
N VAL A 154 -70.98 -58.01 -1.49
CA VAL A 154 -72.15 -58.02 -0.59
C VAL A 154 -73.44 -58.31 -1.36
N VAL A 155 -73.66 -57.65 -2.50
CA VAL A 155 -74.84 -57.89 -3.34
C VAL A 155 -74.86 -59.32 -3.88
N LYS A 156 -73.71 -59.87 -4.28
CA LYS A 156 -73.61 -61.28 -4.70
C LYS A 156 -73.91 -62.23 -3.55
N ASP A 157 -73.36 -62.00 -2.36
CA ASP A 157 -73.60 -62.81 -1.17
C ASP A 157 -75.08 -62.78 -0.75
N GLU A 158 -75.72 -61.62 -0.80
CA GLU A 158 -77.17 -61.46 -0.58
C GLU A 158 -77.98 -62.21 -1.64
N THR A 159 -77.60 -62.12 -2.91
CA THR A 159 -78.26 -62.85 -4.01
C THR A 159 -78.12 -64.36 -3.84
N ILE A 160 -76.95 -64.85 -3.41
CA ILE A 160 -76.72 -66.27 -3.13
C ILE A 160 -77.62 -66.71 -1.97
N LYS A 161 -77.67 -65.96 -0.87
CA LYS A 161 -78.58 -66.25 0.26
C LYS A 161 -80.04 -66.35 -0.17
N MET A 162 -80.54 -65.39 -0.95
CA MET A 162 -81.92 -65.45 -1.46
C MET A 162 -82.18 -66.69 -2.33
N LYS A 163 -81.20 -67.11 -3.14
CA LYS A 163 -81.31 -68.32 -3.94
C LYS A 163 -81.24 -69.59 -3.09
N ASP A 164 -80.38 -69.62 -2.08
CA ASP A 164 -80.27 -70.75 -1.15
C ASP A 164 -81.56 -70.91 -0.33
N ASP A 165 -82.12 -69.81 0.19
CA ASP A 165 -83.41 -69.80 0.89
C ASP A 165 -84.55 -70.32 -0.02
N GLU A 166 -84.53 -69.96 -1.31
CA GLU A 166 -85.51 -70.43 -2.29
C GLU A 166 -85.32 -71.93 -2.61
N ILE A 167 -84.08 -72.38 -2.77
CA ILE A 167 -83.74 -73.79 -2.93
C ILE A 167 -84.26 -74.59 -1.71
N ASP A 168 -84.07 -74.07 -0.50
CA ASP A 168 -84.53 -74.73 0.72
C ASP A 168 -86.05 -74.72 0.86
N ARG A 169 -86.75 -73.65 0.44
CA ARG A 169 -88.21 -73.66 0.31
C ARG A 169 -88.69 -74.74 -0.66
N LEU A 170 -88.08 -74.83 -1.84
CA LEU A 170 -88.43 -75.83 -2.86
C LEU A 170 -88.13 -77.26 -2.39
N LYS A 171 -87.02 -77.49 -1.68
CA LYS A 171 -86.72 -78.78 -1.03
C LYS A 171 -87.79 -79.17 -0.02
N ASN A 172 -88.18 -78.24 0.86
CA ASN A 172 -89.24 -78.45 1.85
C ASN A 172 -90.60 -78.72 1.18
N PHE A 173 -90.92 -78.02 0.10
CA PHE A 173 -92.16 -78.23 -0.66
C PHE A 173 -92.17 -79.61 -1.35
N LYS A 174 -91.04 -80.03 -1.92
CA LYS A 174 -90.87 -81.37 -2.50
C LYS A 174 -91.02 -82.46 -1.43
N GLN A 175 -90.44 -82.27 -0.25
CA GLN A 175 -90.60 -83.23 0.86
C GLN A 175 -92.07 -83.37 1.30
N LYS A 176 -92.83 -82.27 1.38
CA LYS A 176 -94.27 -82.29 1.72
C LYS A 176 -95.18 -82.91 0.66
N LEU A 177 -94.78 -82.89 -0.61
CA LEU A 177 -95.49 -83.56 -1.72
C LEU A 177 -95.09 -85.04 -1.88
N SER A 178 -94.08 -85.51 -1.15
CA SER A 178 -93.56 -86.88 -1.21
C SER A 178 -94.05 -87.77 -0.05
N THR A 179 -95.06 -87.33 0.69
CA THR A 179 -95.84 -88.07 1.69
C THR A 179 -97.29 -88.06 1.28
#